data_AF-A0A430SCS4-F1
#
_entry.id   AF-A0A430SCS4-F1
#
_cell.length_a   1.000
_cell.length_b   1.000
_cell.length_c   1.000
_cell.angle_alpha   90.00
_cell.angle_beta   90.00
_cell.angle_gamma   90.00
#
_symmetry.space_group_name_H-M   'P 1'
#
loop_
_entity.id
_entity.type
_entity.pdbx_description
1 polymer ?
#
loop_
_entity_poly.entity_id
_entity_poly.type
_entity_poly.pdbx_seq_one_letter_code
_entity_poly.pdbx_strand_id
1 'polypeptide(L)'
;MRPTTEPRGLPRGFSFSMGPMRLPKTPLDLLDLDLPRGEPWGYAFAQSLLKAPWAWRALRPTPGLLQLIRQDLEVLSLELEGRRREYPLADLGERPPHPAEEGALAALLTRDPEALARVLQAHGPYPFALYRAFRFAGEVRPLERYRLPREDELLGYEEQLKALRANALRFLSGKPALHTLLYGARGTGKSTAAKSLLHLREARMVEVEPKALAHLEDLLERLTLLPHRFFLFLDDLSLDPKEESFHHLKALLEGSLEGPPENVLLLATSNRRHLVRQTGENPLPGADPTAWDELQDTLALSERFGLVLTFPPFDKTLYLKAVAHHLGRSLTPEEEREALRFALQKAFSGRVARQFARSLL
;
A
#
# COMPACT_ATOMS: atom_id res chain seq x y z
N MET A 1 42.56 -1.35 23.11
CA MET A 1 41.16 -1.30 23.59
C MET A 1 40.26 -1.39 22.38
N ARG A 2 39.49 -2.48 22.23
CA ARG A 2 38.49 -2.64 21.17
C ARG A 2 37.17 -2.06 21.70
N PRO A 3 36.51 -1.10 21.03
CA PRO A 3 35.19 -0.68 21.44
C PRO A 3 34.18 -1.76 21.07
N THR A 4 33.53 -2.30 22.10
CA THR A 4 32.37 -3.18 22.01
C THR A 4 31.20 -2.41 21.43
N THR A 5 30.78 -2.74 20.21
CA THR A 5 29.49 -2.32 19.66
C THR A 5 28.38 -3.10 20.35
N GLU A 6 27.62 -2.42 21.21
CA GLU A 6 26.36 -2.91 21.73
C GLU A 6 25.34 -3.11 20.59
N PRO A 7 24.50 -4.16 20.61
CA PRO A 7 23.41 -4.29 19.66
C PRO A 7 22.37 -3.20 19.94
N ARG A 8 22.18 -2.28 18.97
CA ARG A 8 21.14 -1.25 18.99
C ARG A 8 19.79 -1.91 19.29
N GLY A 9 19.22 -1.59 20.46
CA GLY A 9 17.86 -1.97 20.81
C GLY A 9 16.84 -1.32 19.87
N LEU A 10 15.72 -2.00 19.64
CA LEU A 10 14.59 -1.49 18.88
C LEU A 10 14.15 -0.12 19.43
N PRO A 11 13.85 0.87 18.56
CA PRO A 11 13.44 2.20 19.00
C PRO A 11 12.19 2.14 19.87
N ARG A 12 12.26 2.81 21.02
CA ARG A 12 11.15 3.01 21.94
C ARG A 12 10.28 4.14 21.43
N GLY A 13 9.11 3.80 20.91
CA GLY A 13 8.05 4.73 20.51
C GLY A 13 7.09 3.99 19.59
N PHE A 14 5.79 4.23 19.75
CA PHE A 14 4.67 3.60 19.04
C PHE A 14 3.99 2.40 19.71
N SER A 15 2.91 2.75 20.38
CA SER A 15 1.81 1.89 20.83
C SER A 15 0.91 1.58 19.64
N PHE A 16 1.07 0.39 19.03
CA PHE A 16 -0.15 -0.39 18.86
C PHE A 16 -0.66 -0.71 20.25
N SER A 17 -1.97 -0.89 20.44
CA SER A 17 -2.45 -1.58 21.63
C SER A 17 -1.77 -2.96 21.68
N MET A 18 -0.59 -3.03 22.30
CA MET A 18 0.04 -4.23 22.85
C MET A 18 -0.77 -4.64 24.07
N GLY A 19 -2.10 -4.65 23.92
CA GLY A 19 -2.98 -5.33 24.83
C GLY A 19 -2.67 -6.83 24.75
N PRO A 20 -3.11 -7.59 25.78
CA PRO A 20 -3.02 -9.03 25.73
C PRO A 20 -3.62 -9.56 24.43
N MET A 21 -3.09 -10.68 23.92
CA MET A 21 -3.66 -11.38 22.78
C MET A 21 -5.17 -11.52 22.99
N ARG A 22 -5.98 -10.82 22.19
CA ARG A 22 -7.43 -10.88 22.31
C ARG A 22 -7.88 -12.18 21.66
N LEU A 23 -8.27 -13.13 22.50
CA LEU A 23 -8.83 -14.41 22.06
C LEU A 23 -10.35 -14.31 22.05
N PRO A 24 -11.02 -14.84 21.02
CA PRO A 24 -12.47 -14.97 21.02
C PRO A 24 -12.88 -15.94 22.14
N LYS A 25 -13.89 -15.57 22.91
CA LYS A 25 -14.38 -16.36 24.04
C LYS A 25 -15.74 -16.98 23.76
N THR A 26 -16.54 -16.32 22.94
CA THR A 26 -17.91 -16.71 22.61
C THR A 26 -18.09 -16.77 21.09
N PRO A 27 -19.09 -17.52 20.58
CA PRO A 27 -19.40 -17.54 19.14
C PRO A 27 -19.65 -16.15 18.54
N LEU A 28 -20.18 -15.20 19.32
CA LEU A 28 -20.43 -13.83 18.86
C LEU A 28 -19.13 -13.09 18.54
N ASP A 29 -18.05 -13.35 19.28
CA ASP A 29 -16.74 -12.73 19.02
C ASP A 29 -16.16 -13.14 17.65
N LEU A 30 -16.65 -14.25 17.07
CA LEU A 30 -16.22 -14.74 15.76
C LEU A 30 -16.85 -13.95 14.60
N LEU A 31 -17.99 -13.30 14.83
CA LEU A 31 -18.73 -12.58 13.79
C LEU A 31 -18.03 -11.28 13.35
N ASP A 32 -17.18 -10.71 14.21
CA ASP A 32 -16.36 -9.54 13.92
C ASP A 32 -15.07 -9.88 13.17
N LEU A 33 -14.77 -11.18 12.99
CA LEU A 33 -13.55 -11.66 12.34
C LEU A 33 -13.83 -12.02 10.89
N ASP A 34 -12.94 -11.58 10.00
CA ASP A 34 -12.89 -12.05 8.62
C ASP A 34 -12.31 -13.47 8.57
N LEU A 35 -13.13 -14.48 8.89
CA LEU A 35 -12.73 -15.88 8.95
C LEU A 35 -12.75 -16.53 7.56
N PRO A 36 -11.75 -17.37 7.24
CA PRO A 36 -11.81 -18.22 6.07
C PRO A 36 -12.69 -19.45 6.29
N ARG A 37 -13.05 -20.10 5.17
CA ARG A 37 -13.76 -21.37 5.14
C ARG A 37 -12.99 -22.44 5.91
N GLY A 38 -13.71 -23.16 6.76
CA GLY A 38 -13.22 -24.28 7.54
C GLY A 38 -13.60 -24.15 9.01
N GLU A 39 -12.76 -24.67 9.90
CA GLU A 39 -13.09 -24.72 11.33
C GLU A 39 -12.86 -23.34 11.99
N PRO A 40 -13.93 -22.66 12.46
CA PRO A 40 -13.87 -21.24 12.76
C PRO A 40 -13.04 -20.89 13.99
N TRP A 41 -13.03 -21.73 15.04
CA TRP A 41 -12.24 -21.46 16.24
C TRP A 41 -10.74 -21.56 15.95
N GLY A 42 -10.33 -22.57 15.20
CA GLY A 42 -8.94 -22.78 14.80
C GLY A 42 -8.41 -21.57 14.03
N TYR A 43 -9.15 -21.09 13.03
CA TYR A 43 -8.73 -19.92 12.27
C TYR A 43 -8.75 -18.63 13.09
N ALA A 44 -9.70 -18.46 14.01
CA ALA A 44 -9.71 -17.30 14.89
C ALA A 44 -8.47 -17.28 15.81
N PHE A 45 -8.08 -18.44 16.36
CA PHE A 45 -6.85 -18.58 17.15
C PHE A 45 -5.60 -18.37 16.30
N ALA A 46 -5.58 -18.87 15.07
CA ALA A 46 -4.48 -18.64 14.12
C ALA A 46 -4.31 -17.14 13.82
N GLN A 47 -5.40 -16.39 13.60
CA GLN A 47 -5.34 -14.94 13.44
C GLN A 47 -4.83 -14.22 14.70
N SER A 48 -5.19 -14.70 15.90
CA SER A 48 -4.67 -14.15 17.15
C SER A 48 -3.16 -14.40 17.31
N LEU A 49 -2.64 -15.54 16.85
CA LEU A 49 -1.20 -15.81 16.81
C LEU A 49 -0.44 -14.85 15.88
N LEU A 50 -1.02 -14.54 14.70
CA LEU A 50 -0.44 -13.54 13.78
C LEU A 50 -0.41 -12.13 14.39
N LYS A 51 -1.26 -11.85 15.38
CA LYS A 51 -1.38 -10.59 16.13
C LYS A 51 -0.63 -10.62 17.47
N ALA A 52 0.09 -11.70 17.79
CA ALA A 52 0.74 -11.86 19.08
C ALA A 52 1.77 -10.74 19.36
N PRO A 53 1.94 -10.28 20.62
CA PRO A 53 2.91 -9.23 20.95
C PRO A 53 4.35 -9.56 20.54
N TRP A 54 4.69 -10.85 20.54
CA TRP A 54 6.01 -11.34 20.14
C TRP A 54 6.16 -11.58 18.63
N ALA A 55 5.10 -11.46 17.82
CA ALA A 55 5.10 -11.86 16.41
C ALA A 55 6.17 -11.12 15.58
N TRP A 56 6.35 -9.82 15.83
CA TRP A 56 7.41 -9.02 15.18
C TRP A 56 8.82 -9.48 15.56
N ARG A 57 9.02 -9.89 16.82
CA ARG A 57 10.32 -10.44 17.27
C ARG A 57 10.57 -11.83 16.70
N ALA A 58 9.52 -12.60 16.42
CA ALA A 58 9.62 -13.93 15.83
C ALA A 58 10.10 -13.93 14.38
N LEU A 59 10.20 -12.76 13.72
CA LEU A 59 10.91 -12.62 12.45
C LEU A 59 12.40 -12.94 12.58
N ARG A 60 12.99 -12.70 13.76
CA ARG A 60 14.37 -13.05 14.11
C ARG A 60 14.36 -13.83 15.43
N PRO A 61 13.94 -15.10 15.42
CA PRO A 61 13.68 -15.85 16.64
C PRO A 61 14.99 -16.13 17.38
N THR A 62 14.97 -15.94 18.71
CA THR A 62 16.03 -16.40 19.61
C THR A 62 15.55 -17.65 20.37
N PRO A 63 16.45 -18.47 20.92
CA PRO A 63 16.04 -19.67 21.68
C PRO A 63 15.05 -19.37 22.81
N GLY A 64 15.25 -18.28 23.57
CA GLY A 64 14.32 -17.87 24.62
C GLY A 64 12.97 -17.39 24.10
N LEU A 65 12.93 -16.77 22.90
CA LEU A 65 11.67 -16.40 22.27
C LEU A 65 10.89 -17.63 21.82
N LEU A 66 11.57 -18.63 21.24
CA LEU A 66 10.93 -19.89 20.83
C LEU A 66 10.36 -20.65 22.02
N GLN A 67 11.02 -20.60 23.19
CA GLN A 67 10.49 -21.16 24.43
C GLN A 67 9.20 -20.44 24.86
N LEU A 68 9.17 -19.11 24.80
CA LEU A 68 7.96 -18.33 25.12
C LEU A 68 6.81 -18.67 24.15
N ILE A 69 7.10 -18.73 22.85
CA ILE A 69 6.10 -19.10 21.83
C ILE A 69 5.56 -20.51 22.11
N ARG A 70 6.42 -21.47 22.48
CA ARG A 70 5.99 -22.83 22.83
C ARG A 70 4.98 -22.84 23.97
N GLN A 71 5.26 -22.09 25.04
CA GLN A 71 4.35 -21.98 26.20
C GLN A 71 2.99 -21.39 25.78
N ASP A 72 2.99 -20.33 24.97
CA ASP A 72 1.76 -19.77 24.43
C ASP A 72 0.99 -20.78 23.58
N LEU A 73 1.67 -21.53 22.70
CA LEU A 73 1.04 -22.56 21.87
C LEU A 73 0.42 -23.70 22.68
N GLU A 74 1.06 -24.12 23.77
CA GLU A 74 0.53 -25.13 24.68
C GLU A 74 -0.76 -24.67 25.34
N VAL A 75 -0.78 -23.45 25.87
CA VAL A 75 -1.98 -22.84 26.50
C VAL A 75 -3.10 -22.68 25.48
N LEU A 76 -2.80 -22.09 24.32
CA LEU A 76 -3.79 -21.81 23.28
C LEU A 76 -4.38 -23.09 22.67
N SER A 77 -3.58 -24.16 22.57
CA SER A 77 -4.07 -25.45 22.09
C SER A 77 -5.11 -26.05 23.02
N LEU A 78 -4.91 -25.97 24.34
CA LEU A 78 -5.89 -26.42 25.34
C LEU A 78 -7.16 -25.57 25.31
N GLU A 79 -7.01 -24.25 25.20
CA GLU A 79 -8.16 -23.35 25.08
C GLU A 79 -8.97 -23.63 23.81
N LEU A 80 -8.31 -23.85 22.67
CA LEU A 80 -8.97 -24.21 21.41
C LEU A 80 -9.78 -25.50 21.54
N GLU A 81 -9.21 -26.55 22.16
CA GLU A 81 -9.95 -27.79 22.44
C GLU A 81 -11.16 -27.56 23.35
N GLY A 82 -11.03 -26.68 24.35
CA GLY A 82 -12.14 -26.25 25.20
C GLY A 82 -13.26 -25.59 24.39
N ARG A 83 -12.92 -24.61 23.54
CA ARG A 83 -13.90 -23.90 22.70
C ARG A 83 -14.64 -24.80 21.73
N ARG A 84 -13.93 -25.73 21.09
CA ARG A 84 -14.52 -26.72 20.19
C ARG A 84 -15.55 -27.62 20.88
N ARG A 85 -15.32 -27.97 22.16
CA ARG A 85 -16.26 -28.78 22.95
C ARG A 85 -17.44 -27.97 23.48
N GLU A 86 -17.19 -26.76 23.95
CA GLU A 86 -18.20 -25.87 24.53
C GLU A 86 -19.16 -25.33 23.45
N TYR A 87 -18.62 -24.96 22.29
CA TYR A 87 -19.35 -24.34 21.18
C TYR A 87 -19.00 -25.03 19.85
N PRO A 88 -19.55 -26.23 19.58
CA PRO A 88 -19.33 -26.88 18.29
C PRO A 88 -19.97 -26.05 17.17
N LEU A 89 -19.17 -25.60 16.22
CA LEU A 89 -19.59 -24.77 15.10
C LEU A 89 -19.18 -25.42 13.77
N ALA A 90 -20.06 -25.30 12.79
CA ALA A 90 -19.71 -25.56 11.39
C ALA A 90 -18.96 -24.36 10.79
N ASP A 91 -18.64 -24.47 9.51
CA ASP A 91 -18.00 -23.39 8.76
C ASP A 91 -18.80 -22.07 8.82
N LEU A 92 -18.11 -20.97 9.14
CA LEU A 92 -18.64 -19.61 9.16
C LEU A 92 -17.99 -18.71 8.10
N GLY A 93 -16.96 -19.20 7.41
CA GLY A 93 -16.11 -18.37 6.57
C GLY A 93 -16.64 -18.19 5.16
N GLU A 94 -16.37 -17.03 4.57
CA GLU A 94 -16.82 -16.71 3.20
C GLU A 94 -15.70 -16.85 2.16
N ARG A 95 -14.43 -16.74 2.60
CA ARG A 95 -13.24 -16.71 1.76
C ARG A 95 -12.36 -17.96 1.92
N PRO A 96 -11.48 -18.31 0.96
CA PRO A 96 -10.47 -19.34 1.18
C PRO A 96 -9.47 -18.94 2.28
N PRO A 97 -8.88 -19.91 2.99
CA PRO A 97 -7.85 -19.66 3.99
C PRO A 97 -6.58 -19.11 3.35
N HIS A 98 -5.94 -18.15 4.05
CA HIS A 98 -4.65 -17.63 3.65
C HIS A 98 -3.55 -18.60 4.10
N PRO A 99 -2.47 -18.81 3.32
CA PRO A 99 -1.37 -19.70 3.72
C PRO A 99 -0.76 -19.37 5.09
N ALA A 100 -0.76 -18.09 5.48
CA ALA A 100 -0.34 -17.66 6.81
C ALA A 100 -1.25 -18.18 7.94
N GLU A 101 -2.56 -18.21 7.71
CA GLU A 101 -3.54 -18.73 8.67
C GLU A 101 -3.46 -20.25 8.75
N GLU A 102 -3.36 -20.93 7.60
CA GLU A 102 -3.20 -22.39 7.55
C GLU A 102 -1.92 -22.83 8.26
N GLY A 103 -0.81 -22.15 7.99
CA GLY A 103 0.47 -22.43 8.63
C GLY A 103 0.44 -22.15 10.14
N ALA A 104 -0.20 -21.05 10.56
CA ALA A 104 -0.32 -20.73 11.98
C ALA A 104 -1.23 -21.72 12.72
N LEU A 105 -2.34 -22.14 12.09
CA LEU A 105 -3.22 -23.18 12.63
C LEU A 105 -2.48 -24.53 12.74
N ALA A 106 -1.74 -24.92 11.70
CA ALA A 106 -0.95 -26.15 11.72
C ALA A 106 0.07 -26.12 12.86
N ALA A 107 0.82 -25.01 13.00
CA ALA A 107 1.79 -24.84 14.07
C ALA A 107 1.16 -24.86 15.47
N LEU A 108 -0.07 -24.32 15.62
CA LEU A 108 -0.83 -24.40 16.85
C LEU A 108 -1.22 -25.85 17.20
N LEU A 109 -1.73 -26.60 16.23
CA LEU A 109 -2.15 -27.99 16.43
C LEU A 109 -0.97 -28.92 16.75
N THR A 110 0.20 -28.66 16.16
CA THR A 110 1.42 -29.43 16.45
C THR A 110 2.23 -28.87 17.62
N ARG A 111 1.85 -27.70 18.15
CA ARG A 111 2.57 -26.97 19.21
C ARG A 111 4.05 -26.72 18.84
N ASP A 112 4.30 -26.42 17.57
CA ASP A 112 5.64 -26.24 17.00
C ASP A 112 5.97 -24.73 16.88
N PRO A 113 6.79 -24.16 17.78
CA PRO A 113 7.14 -22.75 17.74
C PRO A 113 8.05 -22.41 16.54
N GLU A 114 8.88 -23.35 16.10
CA GLU A 114 9.73 -23.16 14.92
C GLU A 114 8.89 -23.10 13.63
N ALA A 115 7.84 -23.91 13.52
CA ALA A 115 6.89 -23.82 12.42
C ALA A 115 6.19 -22.47 12.38
N LEU A 116 5.73 -21.96 13.53
CA LEU A 116 5.09 -20.65 13.59
C LEU A 116 6.06 -19.52 13.24
N ALA A 117 7.31 -19.60 13.70
CA ALA A 117 8.33 -18.63 13.32
C ALA A 117 8.58 -18.64 11.79
N ARG A 118 8.63 -19.82 11.15
CA ARG A 118 8.75 -19.92 9.68
C ARG A 118 7.56 -19.28 8.95
N VAL A 119 6.34 -19.46 9.46
CA VAL A 119 5.14 -18.83 8.91
C VAL A 119 5.23 -17.30 8.98
N LEU A 120 5.63 -16.77 10.13
CA LEU A 120 5.81 -15.32 10.31
C LEU A 120 6.95 -14.77 9.45
N GLN A 121 8.05 -15.51 9.27
CA GLN A 121 9.14 -15.12 8.37
C GLN A 121 8.72 -15.11 6.90
N ALA A 122 7.86 -16.06 6.47
CA ALA A 122 7.40 -16.15 5.10
C ALA A 122 6.30 -15.14 4.75
N HIS A 123 5.41 -14.84 5.70
CA HIS A 123 4.21 -14.03 5.46
C HIS A 123 4.18 -12.70 6.22
N GLY A 124 5.07 -12.49 7.18
CA GLY A 124 5.01 -11.35 8.10
C GLY A 124 3.94 -11.52 9.19
N PRO A 125 3.92 -10.64 10.21
CA PRO A 125 2.85 -10.57 11.20
C PRO A 125 1.59 -9.90 10.62
N TYR A 126 0.49 -9.93 11.37
CA TYR A 126 -0.67 -9.10 11.08
C TYR A 126 -0.30 -7.59 11.12
N PRO A 127 -0.85 -6.73 10.26
CA PRO A 127 -1.80 -7.02 9.18
C PRO A 127 -1.15 -7.51 7.87
N PHE A 128 0.18 -7.46 7.77
CA PHE A 128 0.91 -7.76 6.53
C PHE A 128 0.78 -9.22 6.08
N ALA A 129 0.53 -10.15 7.00
CA ALA A 129 0.24 -11.53 6.67
C ALA A 129 -0.97 -11.66 5.71
N LEU A 130 -2.03 -10.90 5.94
CA LEU A 130 -3.36 -11.17 5.37
C LEU A 130 -3.78 -10.14 4.30
N TYR A 131 -3.25 -8.93 4.37
CA TYR A 131 -3.69 -7.82 3.51
C TYR A 131 -2.62 -7.38 2.53
N ARG A 132 -3.03 -6.88 1.37
CA ARG A 132 -2.12 -6.37 0.32
C ARG A 132 -2.16 -4.86 0.14
N ALA A 133 -3.24 -4.23 0.59
CA ALA A 133 -3.43 -2.78 0.50
C ALA A 133 -3.56 -2.21 1.90
N PHE A 134 -2.91 -1.07 2.13
CA PHE A 134 -2.86 -0.41 3.42
C PHE A 134 -3.01 1.09 3.26
N ARG A 135 -3.43 1.75 4.32
CA ARG A 135 -3.35 3.20 4.48
C ARG A 135 -2.44 3.52 5.66
N PHE A 136 -1.64 4.57 5.51
CA PHE A 136 -0.77 5.09 6.54
C PHE A 136 -1.12 6.54 6.86
N ALA A 137 -1.61 6.76 8.08
CA ALA A 137 -2.00 8.06 8.62
C ALA A 137 -1.39 8.27 10.02
N GLY A 138 -0.10 7.96 10.16
CA GLY A 138 0.61 7.84 11.45
C GLY A 138 0.63 6.40 11.98
N GLU A 139 -0.38 5.60 11.64
CA GLU A 139 -0.41 4.15 11.85
C GLU A 139 -0.81 3.43 10.57
N VAL A 140 -0.34 2.19 10.42
CA VAL A 140 -0.71 1.33 9.29
C VAL A 140 -2.04 0.67 9.57
N ARG A 141 -3.00 0.86 8.67
CA ARG A 141 -4.31 0.19 8.69
C ARG A 141 -4.50 -0.63 7.41
N PRO A 142 -4.90 -1.90 7.48
CA PRO A 142 -5.27 -2.65 6.30
C PRO A 142 -6.52 -2.05 5.64
N LEU A 143 -6.57 -2.12 4.31
CA LEU A 143 -7.77 -1.84 3.54
C LEU A 143 -8.46 -3.17 3.23
N GLU A 144 -9.49 -3.51 4.01
CA GLU A 144 -10.27 -4.75 3.85
C GLU A 144 -10.94 -4.83 2.48
N ARG A 145 -11.42 -3.68 1.99
CA ARG A 145 -12.03 -3.55 0.67
C ARG A 145 -11.40 -2.38 -0.05
N TYR A 146 -10.83 -2.65 -1.21
CA TYR A 146 -10.31 -1.63 -2.11
C TYR A 146 -10.81 -1.91 -3.53
N ARG A 147 -11.14 -0.84 -4.25
CA ARG A 147 -11.58 -0.95 -5.64
C ARG A 147 -10.37 -1.09 -6.53
N LEU A 148 -10.19 -2.29 -7.08
CA LEU A 148 -9.29 -2.49 -8.22
C LEU A 148 -9.93 -1.89 -9.48
N PRO A 149 -9.21 -1.07 -10.24
CA PRO A 149 -9.68 -0.63 -11.54
C PRO A 149 -9.72 -1.80 -12.53
N ARG A 150 -10.58 -1.73 -13.55
CA ARG A 150 -10.55 -2.76 -14.61
C ARG A 150 -9.26 -2.63 -15.40
N GLU A 151 -8.73 -3.74 -15.92
CA GLU A 151 -7.46 -3.73 -16.66
C GLU A 151 -7.51 -2.85 -17.92
N ASP A 152 -8.70 -2.70 -18.50
CA ASP A 152 -9.00 -1.91 -19.69
C ASP A 152 -9.57 -0.51 -19.38
N GLU A 153 -9.64 -0.11 -18.10
CA GLU A 153 -10.27 1.17 -17.68
C GLU A 153 -9.50 2.42 -18.15
N LEU A 154 -8.21 2.27 -18.49
CA LEU A 154 -7.33 3.36 -18.87
C LEU A 154 -6.93 3.29 -20.34
N LEU A 155 -7.67 4.03 -21.17
CA LEU A 155 -7.43 4.13 -22.61
C LEU A 155 -6.45 5.25 -22.95
N GLY A 156 -5.62 5.02 -23.97
CA GLY A 156 -4.72 6.02 -24.55
C GLY A 156 -3.43 6.27 -23.76
N TYR A 157 -3.16 5.43 -22.74
CA TYR A 157 -1.95 5.48 -21.93
C TYR A 157 -1.24 4.11 -21.88
N GLU A 158 -1.38 3.31 -22.92
CA GLU A 158 -0.90 1.92 -22.97
C GLU A 158 0.61 1.84 -22.76
N GLU A 159 1.39 2.75 -23.37
CA GLU A 159 2.85 2.78 -23.20
C GLU A 159 3.26 3.18 -21.77
N GLN A 160 2.56 4.13 -21.14
CA GLN A 160 2.78 4.52 -19.75
C GLN A 160 2.48 3.34 -18.81
N LEU A 161 1.37 2.64 -19.03
CA LEU A 161 0.98 1.47 -18.24
C LEU A 161 1.98 0.32 -18.41
N LYS A 162 2.45 0.10 -19.64
CA LYS A 162 3.48 -0.90 -19.94
C LYS A 162 4.80 -0.58 -19.23
N ALA A 163 5.26 0.66 -19.28
CA ALA A 163 6.47 1.10 -18.59
C ALA A 163 6.32 0.98 -17.05
N LEU A 164 5.19 1.43 -16.49
CA LEU A 164 4.87 1.30 -15.07
C LEU A 164 4.88 -0.15 -14.61
N ARG A 165 4.20 -1.04 -15.36
CA ARG A 165 4.13 -2.48 -15.07
C ARG A 165 5.49 -3.15 -15.20
N ALA A 166 6.29 -2.80 -16.21
CA ALA A 166 7.64 -3.35 -16.39
C ALA A 166 8.55 -2.98 -15.21
N ASN A 167 8.51 -1.74 -14.75
CA ASN A 167 9.26 -1.29 -13.58
C ASN A 167 8.78 -2.00 -12.29
N ALA A 168 7.47 -2.14 -12.12
CA ALA A 168 6.87 -2.88 -11.00
C ALA A 168 7.29 -4.36 -10.98
N LEU A 169 7.29 -5.04 -12.12
CA LEU A 169 7.73 -6.44 -12.22
C LEU A 169 9.21 -6.61 -11.87
N ARG A 170 10.07 -5.66 -12.32
CA ARG A 170 11.49 -5.64 -11.91
C ARG A 170 11.62 -5.54 -10.40
N PHE A 171 10.94 -4.57 -9.80
CA PHE A 171 10.93 -4.37 -8.35
C PHE A 171 10.49 -5.63 -7.60
N LEU A 172 9.34 -6.20 -7.97
CA LEU A 172 8.80 -7.41 -7.34
C LEU A 172 9.73 -8.62 -7.46
N SER A 173 10.50 -8.70 -8.55
CA SER A 173 11.52 -9.74 -8.75
C SER A 173 12.85 -9.50 -8.03
N GLY A 174 12.95 -8.44 -7.22
CA GLY A 174 14.18 -8.05 -6.53
C GLY A 174 15.28 -7.48 -7.41
N LYS A 175 14.92 -6.99 -8.60
CA LYS A 175 15.82 -6.27 -9.49
C LYS A 175 15.75 -4.77 -9.22
N PRO A 176 16.81 -4.00 -9.55
CA PRO A 176 16.77 -2.55 -9.48
C PRO A 176 15.57 -1.99 -10.23
N ALA A 177 14.86 -1.07 -9.60
CA ALA A 177 13.68 -0.40 -10.11
C ALA A 177 13.70 1.08 -9.71
N LEU A 178 12.93 1.89 -10.43
CA LEU A 178 13.00 3.34 -10.33
C LEU A 178 11.81 3.88 -9.54
N HIS A 179 12.06 4.80 -8.59
CA HIS A 179 10.99 5.60 -8.01
C HIS A 179 10.21 6.28 -9.13
N THR A 180 8.89 6.21 -9.06
CA THR A 180 8.03 6.56 -10.19
C THR A 180 7.15 7.75 -9.88
N LEU A 181 7.16 8.76 -10.76
CA LEU A 181 6.27 9.91 -10.73
C LEU A 181 5.30 9.84 -11.92
N LEU A 182 4.00 9.74 -11.63
CA LEU A 182 2.94 9.86 -12.62
C LEU A 182 2.45 11.31 -12.64
N TYR A 183 2.71 12.04 -13.71
CA TYR A 183 2.36 13.46 -13.79
C TYR A 183 1.39 13.76 -14.94
N GLY A 184 0.49 14.73 -14.75
CA GLY A 184 -0.47 15.10 -15.80
C GLY A 184 -1.75 15.73 -15.26
N ALA A 185 -2.70 16.06 -16.15
CA ALA A 185 -3.92 16.76 -15.77
C ALA A 185 -4.82 15.95 -14.80
N ARG A 186 -5.72 16.64 -14.09
CA ARG A 186 -6.70 15.99 -13.21
C ARG A 186 -7.66 15.13 -14.03
N GLY A 187 -7.99 13.94 -13.52
CA GLY A 187 -8.95 13.04 -14.17
C GLY A 187 -8.42 12.23 -15.36
N THR A 188 -7.12 12.26 -15.63
CA THR A 188 -6.46 11.44 -16.68
C THR A 188 -6.20 9.99 -16.26
N GLY A 189 -6.42 9.64 -14.99
CA GLY A 189 -6.31 8.25 -14.53
C GLY A 189 -4.97 7.87 -13.88
N LYS A 190 -4.14 8.83 -13.48
CA LYS A 190 -2.85 8.58 -12.79
C LYS A 190 -2.98 7.69 -11.55
N SER A 191 -3.88 8.03 -10.63
CA SER A 191 -4.13 7.23 -9.41
C SER A 191 -4.72 5.86 -9.75
N THR A 192 -5.53 5.77 -10.81
CA THR A 192 -6.02 4.50 -11.35
C THR A 192 -4.87 3.63 -11.88
N ALA A 193 -3.90 4.23 -12.59
CA ALA A 193 -2.72 3.52 -13.11
C ALA A 193 -1.81 3.02 -11.99
N ALA A 194 -1.64 3.82 -10.93
CA ALA A 194 -0.93 3.35 -9.74
C ALA A 194 -1.65 2.16 -9.10
N LYS A 195 -2.96 2.30 -8.84
CA LYS A 195 -3.79 1.27 -8.19
C LYS A 195 -3.90 -0.01 -9.03
N SER A 196 -3.78 0.06 -10.36
CA SER A 196 -3.77 -1.14 -11.22
C SER A 196 -2.57 -2.05 -11.00
N LEU A 197 -1.48 -1.57 -10.37
CA LEU A 197 -0.37 -2.44 -9.98
C LEU A 197 -0.78 -3.55 -9.00
N LEU A 198 -1.86 -3.36 -8.23
CA LEU A 198 -2.40 -4.38 -7.33
C LEU A 198 -3.04 -5.58 -8.07
N HIS A 199 -3.15 -5.54 -9.40
CA HIS A 199 -3.44 -6.75 -10.21
C HIS A 199 -2.29 -7.77 -10.17
N LEU A 200 -1.05 -7.32 -9.95
CA LEU A 200 0.09 -8.21 -9.72
C LEU A 200 -0.04 -8.80 -8.32
N ARG A 201 -0.20 -10.12 -8.21
CA ARG A 201 -0.56 -10.80 -6.95
C ARG A 201 0.43 -10.54 -5.80
N GLU A 202 1.70 -10.37 -6.13
CA GLU A 202 2.80 -10.11 -5.21
C GLU A 202 2.89 -8.63 -4.81
N ALA A 203 2.24 -7.73 -5.56
CA ALA A 203 2.24 -6.31 -5.24
C ALA A 203 1.47 -6.04 -3.96
N ARG A 204 2.10 -5.23 -3.10
CA ARG A 204 1.50 -4.63 -1.92
C ARG A 204 1.66 -3.13 -1.98
N MET A 205 0.65 -2.39 -1.52
CA MET A 205 0.62 -0.94 -1.61
C MET A 205 0.25 -0.32 -0.28
N VAL A 206 1.00 0.69 0.14
CA VAL A 206 0.67 1.52 1.29
C VAL A 206 0.37 2.92 0.78
N GLU A 207 -0.89 3.33 0.83
CA GLU A 207 -1.31 4.71 0.55
C GLU A 207 -0.92 5.59 1.74
N VAL A 208 0.01 6.51 1.53
CA VAL A 208 0.53 7.42 2.57
C VAL A 208 -0.22 8.74 2.50
N GLU A 209 -0.83 9.13 3.62
CA GLU A 209 -1.43 10.46 3.74
C GLU A 209 -0.32 11.53 3.85
N PRO A 210 -0.46 12.70 3.19
CA PRO A 210 0.58 13.74 3.22
C PRO A 210 1.00 14.13 4.64
N LYS A 211 0.03 14.28 5.56
CA LYS A 211 0.31 14.63 6.96
C LYS A 211 1.10 13.57 7.73
N ALA A 212 1.12 12.33 7.25
CA ALA A 212 1.85 11.23 7.87
C ALA A 212 3.30 11.12 7.39
N LEU A 213 3.75 11.98 6.46
CA LEU A 213 5.13 11.98 5.98
C LEU A 213 6.16 12.23 7.11
N ALA A 214 5.77 12.91 8.19
CA ALA A 214 6.60 13.10 9.38
C ALA A 214 6.91 11.79 10.12
N HIS A 215 6.09 10.74 9.94
CA HIS A 215 6.25 9.42 10.56
C HIS A 215 6.72 8.36 9.55
N LEU A 216 7.25 8.80 8.41
CA LEU A 216 7.60 7.90 7.31
C LEU A 216 8.76 6.97 7.67
N GLU A 217 9.73 7.46 8.43
CA GLU A 217 10.90 6.65 8.86
C GLU A 217 10.45 5.43 9.68
N ASP A 218 9.52 5.61 10.63
CA ASP A 218 8.96 4.53 11.45
C ASP A 218 8.27 3.46 10.59
N LEU A 219 7.59 3.89 9.51
CA LEU A 219 6.98 2.97 8.56
C LEU A 219 8.06 2.17 7.83
N LEU A 220 9.10 2.84 7.32
CA LEU A 220 10.18 2.22 6.55
C LEU A 220 10.95 1.18 7.37
N GLU A 221 11.28 1.50 8.63
CA GLU A 221 11.93 0.55 9.55
C GLU A 221 11.13 -0.75 9.70
N ARG A 222 9.80 -0.64 9.83
CA ARG A 222 8.89 -1.80 9.95
C ARG A 222 8.81 -2.59 8.65
N LEU A 223 8.63 -1.90 7.53
CA LEU A 223 8.53 -2.55 6.22
C LEU A 223 9.83 -3.32 5.90
N THR A 224 11.00 -2.79 6.28
CA THR A 224 12.31 -3.43 6.06
C THR A 224 12.42 -4.82 6.70
N LEU A 225 11.69 -5.08 7.79
CA LEU A 225 11.71 -6.38 8.48
C LEU A 225 10.87 -7.44 7.77
N LEU A 226 10.00 -7.04 6.84
CA LEU A 226 9.02 -7.92 6.21
C LEU A 226 9.58 -8.57 4.94
N PRO A 227 9.15 -9.80 4.60
CA PRO A 227 9.61 -10.51 3.41
C PRO A 227 9.03 -9.94 2.10
N HIS A 228 8.10 -9.00 2.19
CA HIS A 228 7.36 -8.49 1.05
C HIS A 228 7.96 -7.22 0.47
N ARG A 229 7.54 -6.90 -0.75
CA ARG A 229 7.89 -5.66 -1.44
C ARG A 229 6.69 -4.73 -1.50
N PHE A 230 6.90 -3.45 -1.17
CA PHE A 230 5.84 -2.46 -0.98
C PHE A 230 5.99 -1.28 -1.93
N PHE A 231 4.90 -0.94 -2.61
CA PHE A 231 4.74 0.36 -3.26
C PHE A 231 4.25 1.37 -2.22
N LEU A 232 5.05 2.38 -1.90
CA LEU A 232 4.59 3.53 -1.13
C LEU A 232 3.91 4.51 -2.08
N PHE A 233 2.59 4.58 -1.99
CA PHE A 233 1.77 5.37 -2.89
C PHE A 233 1.41 6.72 -2.28
N LEU A 234 1.84 7.80 -2.95
CA LEU A 234 1.48 9.18 -2.63
C LEU A 234 0.51 9.71 -3.69
N ASP A 235 -0.76 9.87 -3.32
CA ASP A 235 -1.78 10.40 -4.24
C ASP A 235 -1.82 11.93 -4.21
N ASP A 236 -1.99 12.55 -5.38
CA ASP A 236 -2.02 14.00 -5.60
C ASP A 236 -0.94 14.79 -4.83
N LEU A 237 0.31 14.38 -4.98
CA LEU A 237 1.47 15.04 -4.40
C LEU A 237 1.61 16.45 -4.98
N SER A 238 1.22 17.44 -4.16
CA SER A 238 1.41 18.87 -4.41
C SER A 238 1.88 19.47 -3.08
N LEU A 239 3.18 19.50 -2.87
CA LEU A 239 3.78 20.02 -1.65
C LEU A 239 4.16 21.49 -1.81
N ASP A 240 4.15 22.23 -0.72
CA ASP A 240 4.82 23.52 -0.63
C ASP A 240 6.27 23.28 -0.17
N PRO A 241 7.32 23.89 -0.77
CA PRO A 241 8.69 23.79 -0.28
C PRO A 241 8.85 24.15 1.20
N LYS A 242 7.92 24.94 1.75
CA LYS A 242 7.90 25.35 3.16
C LYS A 242 7.24 24.34 4.09
N GLU A 243 6.59 23.30 3.55
CA GLU A 243 5.98 22.24 4.36
C GLU A 243 7.05 21.22 4.77
N GLU A 244 7.02 20.79 6.03
CA GLU A 244 7.91 19.72 6.53
C GLU A 244 7.80 18.43 5.69
N SER A 245 6.60 18.16 5.15
CA SER A 245 6.34 17.05 4.23
C SER A 245 7.27 17.02 3.01
N PHE A 246 7.65 18.19 2.48
CA PHE A 246 8.61 18.30 1.38
C PHE A 246 10.01 17.87 1.83
N HIS A 247 10.46 18.35 2.98
CA HIS A 247 11.77 18.00 3.54
C HIS A 247 11.88 16.51 3.87
N HIS A 248 10.86 15.88 4.45
CA HIS A 248 10.86 14.44 4.72
C HIS A 248 10.95 13.62 3.42
N LEU A 249 10.19 14.00 2.38
CA LEU A 249 10.24 13.31 1.10
C LEU A 249 11.58 13.51 0.38
N LYS A 250 12.14 14.73 0.46
CA LYS A 250 13.47 15.04 -0.07
C LYS A 250 14.55 14.20 0.61
N ALA A 251 14.56 14.16 1.94
CA ALA A 251 15.51 13.35 2.71
C ALA A 251 15.44 11.86 2.34
N LEU A 252 14.23 11.32 2.12
CA LEU A 252 14.05 9.94 1.66
C LEU A 252 14.65 9.69 0.28
N LEU A 253 14.44 10.60 -0.68
CA LEU A 253 14.88 10.44 -2.06
C LEU A 253 16.36 10.79 -2.30
N GLU A 254 16.91 11.72 -1.53
CA GLU A 254 18.34 12.04 -1.54
C GLU A 254 19.19 10.99 -0.83
N GLY A 255 18.53 10.19 0.04
CA GLY A 255 19.14 9.15 0.83
C GLY A 255 19.81 9.73 2.06
N SER A 256 19.32 9.34 3.23
CA SER A 256 20.20 9.20 4.39
C SER A 256 21.28 8.14 4.07
N LEU A 257 22.25 7.92 4.96
CA LEU A 257 23.32 6.91 4.78
C LEU A 257 22.81 5.51 4.33
N GLU A 258 21.54 5.18 4.57
CA GLU A 258 20.94 3.87 4.29
C GLU A 258 19.97 3.87 3.09
N GLY A 259 19.53 5.04 2.59
CA GLY A 259 18.52 5.14 1.51
C GLY A 259 17.16 4.52 1.88
N PRO A 260 16.16 4.54 0.96
CA PRO A 260 14.94 3.77 1.17
C PRO A 260 15.27 2.26 1.18
N PRO A 261 14.54 1.46 1.98
CA PRO A 261 14.73 0.02 2.03
C PRO A 261 14.60 -0.64 0.66
N GLU A 262 15.41 -1.66 0.37
CA GLU A 262 15.40 -2.36 -0.93
C GLU A 262 14.04 -2.98 -1.29
N ASN A 263 13.20 -3.24 -0.28
CA ASN A 263 11.86 -3.78 -0.44
C ASN A 263 10.77 -2.70 -0.48
N VAL A 264 11.13 -1.43 -0.67
CA VAL A 264 10.21 -0.29 -0.78
C VAL A 264 10.46 0.48 -2.09
N LEU A 265 9.39 0.75 -2.83
CA LEU A 265 9.43 1.58 -4.04
C LEU A 265 8.40 2.72 -3.95
N LEU A 266 8.89 3.95 -4.00
CA LEU A 266 8.03 5.13 -4.08
C LEU A 266 7.29 5.23 -5.42
N LEU A 267 5.99 5.48 -5.35
CA LEU A 267 5.11 5.76 -6.48
C LEU A 267 4.24 6.97 -6.15
N ALA A 268 4.52 8.11 -6.77
CA ALA A 268 3.78 9.34 -6.55
C ALA A 268 2.93 9.69 -7.77
N THR A 269 1.79 10.34 -7.55
CA THR A 269 1.06 11.03 -8.62
C THR A 269 1.10 12.53 -8.36
N SER A 270 1.17 13.34 -9.41
CA SER A 270 1.07 14.78 -9.27
C SER A 270 0.30 15.40 -10.41
N ASN A 271 -0.45 16.46 -10.10
CA ASN A 271 -1.05 17.30 -11.12
C ASN A 271 -0.04 18.25 -11.79
N ARG A 272 1.19 18.30 -11.28
CA ARG A 272 2.26 19.17 -11.76
C ARG A 272 3.51 18.34 -12.05
N ARG A 273 4.25 18.71 -13.10
CA ARG A 273 5.51 18.04 -13.44
C ARG A 273 6.56 18.19 -12.33
N HIS A 274 6.56 19.32 -11.64
CA HIS A 274 7.58 19.68 -10.65
C HIS A 274 7.11 19.57 -9.19
N LEU A 275 6.02 18.85 -8.88
CA LEU A 275 5.54 18.60 -7.50
C LEU A 275 5.14 19.82 -6.62
N VAL A 276 5.45 21.06 -7.02
CA VAL A 276 5.22 22.29 -6.22
C VAL A 276 4.21 23.26 -6.85
N ARG A 277 3.49 23.98 -6.00
CA ARG A 277 2.60 25.09 -6.37
C ARG A 277 3.40 26.33 -6.79
N GLN A 278 3.61 26.50 -8.09
CA GLN A 278 4.10 27.77 -8.63
C GLN A 278 3.07 28.88 -8.32
N THR A 279 3.51 29.90 -7.58
CA THR A 279 2.72 31.09 -7.25
C THR A 279 3.34 32.28 -7.97
N GLY A 280 3.43 32.24 -9.31
CA GLY A 280 4.01 33.34 -10.11
C GLY A 280 4.75 32.90 -11.38
N GLU A 281 5.32 33.87 -12.10
CA GLU A 281 6.31 33.64 -13.16
C GLU A 281 7.57 32.99 -12.58
N ASN A 282 8.24 32.11 -13.34
CA ASN A 282 9.50 31.52 -12.88
C ASN A 282 10.50 32.65 -12.60
N PRO A 283 11.08 32.75 -11.39
CA PRO A 283 12.06 33.78 -11.09
C PRO A 283 13.23 33.66 -12.07
N LEU A 284 13.67 34.79 -12.62
CA LEU A 284 14.91 34.82 -13.40
C LEU A 284 16.10 34.59 -12.48
N PRO A 285 17.19 33.94 -12.95
CA PRO A 285 18.41 33.81 -12.16
C PRO A 285 18.86 35.16 -11.59
N GLY A 286 18.94 35.27 -10.27
CA GLY A 286 19.38 36.49 -9.57
C GLY A 286 18.32 37.56 -9.31
N ALA A 287 17.06 37.39 -9.75
CA ALA A 287 15.99 38.36 -9.49
C ALA A 287 15.42 38.22 -8.06
N ASP A 288 15.26 36.99 -7.58
CA ASP A 288 14.90 36.64 -6.21
C ASP A 288 15.66 35.35 -5.84
N PRO A 289 16.75 35.45 -5.04
CA PRO A 289 17.55 34.30 -4.65
C PRO A 289 16.74 33.22 -3.91
N THR A 290 15.81 33.62 -3.04
CA THR A 290 15.00 32.68 -2.25
C THR A 290 14.03 31.91 -3.15
N ALA A 291 13.34 32.62 -4.06
CA ALA A 291 12.44 31.96 -5.00
C ALA A 291 13.19 31.07 -6.02
N TRP A 292 14.42 31.46 -6.39
CA TRP A 292 15.29 30.64 -7.24
C TRP A 292 15.75 29.37 -6.54
N ASP A 293 16.15 29.44 -5.27
CA ASP A 293 16.55 28.28 -4.48
C ASP A 293 15.38 27.32 -4.26
N GLU A 294 14.17 27.83 -3.94
CA GLU A 294 12.95 27.02 -3.84
C GLU A 294 12.65 26.29 -5.16
N LEU A 295 12.85 26.94 -6.31
CA LEU A 295 12.68 26.33 -7.62
C LEU A 295 13.72 25.23 -7.90
N GLN A 296 14.99 25.46 -7.56
CA GLN A 296 16.05 24.47 -7.74
C GLN A 296 15.82 23.22 -6.88
N ASP A 297 15.44 23.39 -5.61
CA ASP A 297 15.14 22.30 -4.70
C ASP A 297 13.97 21.43 -5.18
N THR A 298 12.95 22.09 -5.73
CA THR A 298 11.78 21.46 -6.34
C THR A 298 12.15 20.61 -7.54
N LEU A 299 12.99 21.14 -8.43
CA LEU A 299 13.47 20.43 -9.62
C LEU A 299 14.33 19.23 -9.21
N ALA A 300 15.24 19.43 -8.24
CA ALA A 300 16.09 18.38 -7.70
C ALA A 300 15.26 17.22 -7.13
N LEU A 301 14.19 17.50 -6.37
CA LEU A 301 13.28 16.46 -5.87
C LEU A 301 12.62 15.67 -7.01
N SER A 302 12.11 16.38 -8.02
CA SER A 302 11.46 15.73 -9.16
C SER A 302 12.42 14.86 -9.97
N GLU A 303 13.70 15.24 -10.06
CA GLU A 303 14.73 14.48 -10.79
C GLU A 303 15.12 13.17 -10.08
N ARG A 304 14.85 13.03 -8.78
CA ARG A 304 15.07 11.77 -8.04
C ARG A 304 14.08 10.66 -8.41
N PHE A 305 12.97 11.00 -9.08
CA PHE A 305 12.09 10.00 -9.66
C PHE A 305 12.69 9.50 -10.97
N GLY A 306 13.39 8.38 -10.91
CA GLY A 306 14.05 7.80 -12.08
C GLY A 306 13.10 7.40 -13.22
N LEU A 307 11.81 7.16 -12.93
CA LEU A 307 10.78 6.95 -13.95
C LEU A 307 9.71 8.03 -13.86
N VAL A 308 9.60 8.86 -14.89
CA VAL A 308 8.59 9.92 -14.97
C VAL A 308 7.64 9.62 -16.13
N LEU A 309 6.36 9.39 -15.83
CA LEU A 309 5.33 9.02 -16.81
C LEU A 309 4.30 10.13 -16.98
N THR A 310 4.17 10.61 -18.22
CA THR A 310 3.29 11.72 -18.60
C THR A 310 1.89 11.24 -18.98
N PHE A 311 0.88 11.81 -18.35
CA PHE A 311 -0.54 11.62 -18.68
C PHE A 311 -1.10 12.91 -19.28
N PRO A 312 -0.95 13.13 -20.60
CA PRO A 312 -1.51 14.31 -21.27
C PRO A 312 -3.03 14.39 -21.10
N PRO A 313 -3.62 15.60 -21.16
CA PRO A 313 -5.07 15.76 -21.13
C PRO A 313 -5.72 15.02 -22.31
N PHE A 314 -7.00 14.66 -22.15
CA PHE A 314 -7.73 13.98 -23.22
C PHE A 314 -7.99 14.96 -24.36
N ASP A 315 -7.73 14.53 -25.59
CA ASP A 315 -8.31 15.18 -26.76
C ASP A 315 -9.78 14.73 -26.94
N LYS A 316 -10.47 15.37 -27.90
CA LYS A 316 -11.89 15.05 -28.20
C LYS A 316 -12.05 13.58 -28.59
N THR A 317 -11.11 13.05 -29.37
CA THR A 317 -11.14 11.69 -29.89
C THR A 317 -11.04 10.66 -28.78
N LEU A 318 -10.06 10.82 -27.89
CA LEU A 318 -9.83 9.95 -26.73
C LEU A 318 -10.99 10.04 -25.73
N TYR A 319 -11.55 11.25 -25.54
CA TYR A 319 -12.75 11.44 -24.72
C TYR A 319 -13.94 10.65 -25.23
N LEU A 320 -14.28 10.76 -26.52
CA LEU A 320 -15.40 10.01 -27.10
C LEU A 320 -15.14 8.50 -27.03
N LYS A 321 -13.90 8.05 -27.30
CA LYS A 321 -13.51 6.65 -27.13
C LYS A 321 -13.73 6.15 -25.70
N ALA A 322 -13.36 6.95 -24.69
CA ALA A 322 -13.58 6.61 -23.29
C ALA A 322 -15.06 6.54 -22.90
N VAL A 323 -15.90 7.44 -23.44
CA VAL A 323 -17.35 7.36 -23.23
C VAL A 323 -17.91 6.07 -23.82
N ALA A 324 -17.61 5.77 -25.09
CA ALA A 324 -18.06 4.55 -25.76
C ALA A 324 -17.61 3.28 -25.01
N HIS A 325 -16.37 3.27 -24.52
CA HIS A 325 -15.84 2.18 -23.70
C HIS A 325 -16.63 1.99 -22.41
N HIS A 326 -16.97 3.06 -21.68
CA HIS A 326 -17.79 2.96 -20.48
C HIS A 326 -19.23 2.53 -20.74
N LEU A 327 -19.79 2.85 -21.91
CA LEU A 327 -21.12 2.39 -22.34
C LEU A 327 -21.11 0.94 -22.85
N GLY A 328 -19.95 0.41 -23.24
CA GLY A 328 -19.84 -0.91 -23.88
C GLY A 328 -20.39 -0.95 -25.31
N ARG A 329 -20.64 0.22 -25.93
CA ARG A 329 -21.12 0.35 -27.32
C ARG A 329 -20.66 1.66 -27.95
N SER A 330 -20.71 1.72 -29.29
CA SER A 330 -20.50 2.98 -30.00
C SER A 330 -21.59 4.01 -29.65
N LEU A 331 -21.19 5.27 -29.70
CA LEU A 331 -22.07 6.42 -29.52
C LEU A 331 -22.88 6.69 -30.78
N THR A 332 -24.12 7.16 -30.63
CA THR A 332 -24.85 7.77 -31.74
C THR A 332 -24.32 9.19 -32.01
N PRO A 333 -24.52 9.77 -33.21
CA PRO A 333 -24.11 11.15 -33.48
C PRO A 333 -24.72 12.19 -32.53
N GLU A 334 -25.89 11.92 -31.96
CA GLU A 334 -26.53 12.77 -30.95
C GLU A 334 -25.81 12.66 -29.60
N GLU A 335 -25.53 11.44 -29.15
CA GLU A 335 -24.78 11.19 -27.91
C GLU A 335 -23.35 11.73 -27.98
N GLU A 336 -22.68 11.67 -29.14
CA GLU A 336 -21.36 12.29 -29.30
C GLU A 336 -21.44 13.81 -29.07
N ARG A 337 -22.44 14.48 -29.66
CA ARG A 337 -22.65 15.93 -29.48
C ARG A 337 -22.96 16.27 -28.02
N GLU A 338 -23.78 15.47 -27.35
CA GLU A 338 -24.09 15.61 -25.93
C GLU A 338 -22.87 15.38 -25.04
N ALA A 339 -22.10 14.33 -25.31
CA ALA A 339 -20.88 14.01 -24.59
C ALA A 339 -19.88 15.16 -24.67
N LEU A 340 -19.69 15.74 -25.86
CA LEU A 340 -18.81 16.88 -26.08
C LEU A 340 -19.31 18.14 -25.36
N ARG A 341 -20.63 18.42 -25.40
CA ARG A 341 -21.22 19.54 -24.64
C ARG A 341 -21.02 19.36 -23.14
N PHE A 342 -21.20 18.15 -22.62
CA PHE A 342 -20.95 17.81 -21.22
C PHE A 342 -19.47 17.99 -20.83
N ALA A 343 -18.53 17.63 -21.71
CA ALA A 343 -17.11 17.85 -21.50
C ALA A 343 -16.74 19.34 -21.46
N LEU A 344 -17.32 20.15 -22.36
CA LEU A 344 -17.07 21.59 -22.43
C LEU A 344 -17.51 22.35 -21.17
N GLN A 345 -18.59 21.90 -20.52
CA GLN A 345 -19.03 22.47 -19.24
C GLN A 345 -18.18 22.02 -18.04
N LYS A 346 -17.40 20.95 -18.20
CA LYS A 346 -16.58 20.35 -17.16
C LYS A 346 -15.12 20.32 -17.60
N ALA A 347 -14.63 19.16 -18.03
CA ALA A 347 -13.30 19.00 -18.59
C ALA A 347 -13.23 17.72 -19.46
N PHE A 348 -12.33 17.70 -20.43
CA PHE A 348 -11.98 16.48 -21.18
C PHE A 348 -11.13 15.57 -20.28
N SER A 349 -11.77 14.56 -19.68
CA SER A 349 -11.11 13.60 -18.80
C SER A 349 -11.87 12.27 -18.75
N GLY A 350 -11.17 11.18 -18.43
CA GLY A 350 -11.81 9.87 -18.24
C GLY A 350 -12.85 9.88 -17.11
N ARG A 351 -12.61 10.67 -16.05
CA ARG A 351 -13.61 10.86 -14.98
C ARG A 351 -14.93 11.43 -15.52
N VAL A 352 -14.85 12.47 -16.36
CA VAL A 352 -16.04 13.11 -16.95
C VAL A 352 -16.71 12.19 -17.97
N ALA A 353 -15.91 11.46 -18.77
CA ALA A 353 -16.43 10.45 -19.68
C ALA A 353 -17.27 9.39 -18.96
N ARG A 354 -16.76 8.87 -17.82
CA ARG A 354 -17.50 7.92 -16.97
C ARG A 354 -18.77 8.51 -16.38
N GLN A 355 -18.75 9.78 -15.97
CA GLN A 355 -19.94 10.46 -15.45
C GLN A 355 -21.03 10.57 -16.52
N PHE A 356 -20.65 10.95 -17.74
CA PHE A 356 -21.59 11.04 -18.86
C PHE A 356 -22.15 9.68 -19.26
N ALA A 357 -21.29 8.65 -19.37
CA ALA A 357 -21.75 7.29 -19.66
C ALA A 357 -22.76 6.79 -18.61
N ARG A 358 -22.52 7.10 -17.33
CA ARG A 358 -23.46 6.78 -16.24
C ARG A 358 -24.77 7.57 -16.27
N SER A 359 -24.83 8.73 -16.89
CA SER A 359 -26.11 9.45 -17.03
C SER A 359 -27.00 8.88 -18.14
N LEU A 360 -26.46 8.00 -18.98
CA LEU A 360 -27.19 7.34 -20.07
C LEU A 360 -27.58 5.89 -19.76
N LEU A 361 -27.04 5.31 -18.68
CA LEU A 361 -27.34 3.96 -18.16
C LEU A 361 -28.32 4.06 -17.00
#